data_AF-A0A8H7CR57-F1
#
_entry.id   AF-A0A8H7CR57-F1
#
_cell.length_a   1.000
_cell.length_b   1.000
_cell.length_c   1.000
_cell.angle_alpha   90.00
_cell.angle_beta   90.00
_cell.angle_gamma   90.00
#
_symmetry.space_group_name_H-M   'P 1'
#
loop_
_entity.id
_entity.type
_entity.pdbx_description
1 polymer ?
#
loop_
_entity_poly.entity_id
_entity_poly.type
_entity_poly.pdbx_seq_one_letter_code
_entity_poly.pdbx_strand_id
1 'polypeptide(L)'
;MSAPSNASPHTDNGVFFAAFRKHHRRECKNACSACLVNEQALGRAMRRCAKCQVSFYCSKECQTRDWPVHKEICGDGGIPKRMRKLAKALMSCPHIVLQLQSVFILAFDLLQRPRCDEPLWARVDIAVEPSSMNDLMNIFLRKEPPKDRVQGMVQINRFIPGTAADVTSPERIAAWRRQRAQVDSEGYKADALGMVEMCQTDSEFVVAFPLRIPSRMKQIVEAWRDSGCTITLDSGEETSVPYTVENCLQTINMQIRDETRNQLLLRTKMLPSDIQIIRDAATDPQTQTISALIFHTKLAREFVYKSIYPILVQRVRAVSIPPPRINGGR
;
A
#
# COMPACT_ATOMS: atom_id res chain seq x y z
N MET A 1 4.29 -56.71 8.72
CA MET A 1 3.90 -55.87 9.88
C MET A 1 5.21 -55.23 10.36
N SER A 2 5.44 -53.92 10.34
CA SER A 2 4.54 -52.80 10.66
C SER A 2 5.06 -51.52 9.98
N ALA A 3 4.14 -50.68 9.51
CA ALA A 3 4.43 -49.38 8.91
C ALA A 3 4.89 -48.37 9.98
N PRO A 4 5.78 -47.40 9.65
CA PRO A 4 6.08 -46.30 10.54
C PRO A 4 5.00 -45.22 10.50
N SER A 5 4.77 -44.65 11.67
CA SER A 5 3.73 -43.73 12.09
C SER A 5 3.71 -42.39 11.36
N ASN A 6 2.49 -41.95 11.01
CA ASN A 6 2.14 -40.60 10.59
C ASN A 6 2.53 -39.54 11.64
N ALA A 7 3.39 -38.61 11.24
CA ALA A 7 3.52 -37.30 11.89
C ALA A 7 2.76 -36.26 11.05
N SER A 8 1.76 -35.62 11.65
CA SER A 8 0.95 -34.56 11.05
C SER A 8 1.73 -33.23 11.00
N PRO A 9 1.73 -32.48 9.88
CA PRO A 9 2.39 -31.18 9.79
C PRO A 9 1.45 -30.05 10.21
N HIS A 10 1.30 -29.80 11.51
CA HIS A 10 0.69 -28.57 12.01
C HIS A 10 1.72 -27.43 12.00
N THR A 11 1.72 -26.68 10.89
CA THR A 11 1.73 -25.21 10.79
C THR A 11 2.55 -24.40 11.81
N ASP A 12 3.76 -24.01 11.40
CA ASP A 12 4.55 -22.93 12.03
C ASP A 12 4.49 -21.64 11.18
N ASN A 13 3.26 -21.17 10.93
CA ASN A 13 2.98 -20.06 10.01
C ASN A 13 3.34 -18.68 10.62
N GLY A 14 3.43 -18.56 11.95
CA GLY A 14 3.83 -17.33 12.65
C GLY A 14 5.34 -17.06 12.61
N VAL A 15 6.15 -18.13 12.64
CA VAL A 15 7.62 -18.04 12.50
C VAL A 15 8.00 -17.58 11.10
N PHE A 16 7.20 -17.91 10.07
CA PHE A 16 7.44 -17.43 8.72
C PHE A 16 7.46 -15.90 8.66
N PHE A 17 6.46 -15.20 9.22
CA PHE A 17 6.42 -13.73 9.23
C PHE A 17 7.45 -13.07 10.14
N ALA A 18 7.76 -13.64 11.31
CA ALA A 18 8.78 -13.09 12.20
C ALA A 18 10.19 -13.24 11.60
N ALA A 19 10.50 -14.39 11.02
CA ALA A 19 11.75 -14.64 10.29
C ALA A 19 11.84 -13.80 9.01
N PHE A 20 10.75 -13.71 8.23
CA PHE A 20 10.69 -12.85 7.04
C PHE A 20 10.80 -11.36 7.40
N ARG A 21 10.15 -10.88 8.47
CA ARG A 21 10.31 -9.49 8.97
C ARG A 21 11.74 -9.21 9.41
N LYS A 22 12.38 -10.14 10.15
CA LYS A 22 13.79 -10.01 10.58
C LYS A 22 14.75 -10.00 9.38
N HIS A 23 14.42 -10.76 8.32
CA HIS A 23 15.12 -10.73 7.04
C HIS A 23 14.86 -9.44 6.26
N HIS A 24 13.63 -8.92 6.27
CA HIS A 24 13.20 -7.67 5.63
C HIS A 24 13.83 -6.44 6.29
N ARG A 25 13.88 -6.40 7.64
CA ARG A 25 14.54 -5.35 8.43
C ARG A 25 16.03 -5.25 8.11
N ARG A 26 16.66 -6.35 7.65
CA ARG A 26 18.05 -6.40 7.20
C ARG A 26 18.23 -6.20 5.69
N GLU A 27 17.29 -6.64 4.83
CA GLU A 27 17.54 -6.81 3.38
C GLU A 27 16.38 -6.44 2.42
N CYS A 28 15.82 -5.23 2.51
CA CYS A 28 15.02 -4.66 1.42
C CYS A 28 15.88 -4.27 0.21
N LYS A 29 16.52 -5.25 -0.43
CA LYS A 29 17.36 -5.03 -1.61
C LYS A 29 16.51 -4.98 -2.87
N ASN A 30 16.92 -4.16 -3.84
CA ASN A 30 16.23 -4.05 -5.12
C ASN A 30 16.11 -5.44 -5.79
N ALA A 31 14.95 -5.71 -6.39
CA ALA A 31 14.67 -6.94 -7.13
C ALA A 31 14.45 -6.63 -8.61
N CYS A 32 14.86 -7.55 -9.48
CA CYS A 32 14.68 -7.39 -10.91
C CYS A 32 13.18 -7.44 -11.26
N SER A 33 12.67 -6.41 -11.93
CA SER A 33 11.26 -6.33 -12.32
C SER A 33 10.83 -7.45 -13.28
N ALA A 34 11.76 -8.14 -13.96
CA ALA A 34 11.46 -9.20 -14.91
C ALA A 34 11.62 -10.64 -14.37
N CYS A 35 12.57 -10.88 -13.46
CA CYS A 35 12.87 -12.22 -12.95
C CYS A 35 12.93 -12.32 -11.42
N LEU A 36 12.68 -11.22 -10.72
CA LEU A 36 12.59 -11.12 -9.26
C LEU A 36 13.87 -11.49 -8.48
N VAL A 37 14.99 -11.80 -9.17
CA VAL A 37 16.30 -11.95 -8.50
C VAL A 37 16.62 -10.66 -7.76
N ASN A 38 17.17 -10.74 -6.55
CA ASN A 38 17.59 -9.57 -5.75
C ASN A 38 19.09 -9.29 -5.91
N GLU A 39 19.56 -8.10 -5.51
CA GLU A 39 20.98 -7.71 -5.65
C GLU A 39 21.97 -8.63 -4.92
N GLN A 40 21.54 -9.30 -3.85
CA GLN A 40 22.37 -10.23 -3.10
C GLN A 40 22.55 -11.56 -3.83
N ALA A 41 21.45 -12.13 -4.35
CA ALA A 41 21.51 -13.29 -5.22
C ALA A 41 22.24 -12.99 -6.54
N LEU A 42 22.18 -11.74 -7.01
CA LEU A 42 22.91 -11.26 -8.18
C LEU A 42 24.40 -11.01 -7.91
N GLY A 43 24.80 -10.81 -6.65
CA GLY A 43 26.18 -10.46 -6.25
C GLY A 43 26.65 -9.08 -6.72
N ARG A 44 25.76 -8.22 -7.23
CA ARG A 44 26.06 -6.86 -7.72
C ARG A 44 24.82 -5.97 -7.71
N ALA A 45 25.03 -4.66 -7.81
CA ALA A 45 23.96 -3.67 -7.94
C ALA A 45 23.16 -3.85 -9.24
N MET A 46 21.85 -3.60 -9.15
CA MET A 46 20.96 -3.63 -10.30
C MET A 46 21.02 -2.36 -11.14
N ARG A 47 20.68 -2.53 -12.42
CA ARG A 47 20.56 -1.42 -13.36
C ARG A 47 19.17 -0.80 -13.23
N ARG A 48 19.10 0.53 -13.15
CA ARG A 48 17.83 1.25 -13.19
C ARG A 48 17.41 1.49 -14.64
N CYS A 49 16.11 1.49 -14.90
CA CYS A 49 15.57 1.97 -16.16
C CYS A 49 16.05 3.41 -16.44
N ALA A 50 16.79 3.62 -17.53
CA ALA A 50 17.38 4.92 -17.86
C ALA A 50 16.34 6.06 -17.93
N LYS A 51 15.11 5.75 -18.38
CA LYS A 51 14.03 6.73 -18.54
C LYS A 51 13.32 7.06 -17.23
N CYS A 52 12.74 6.07 -16.55
CA CYS A 52 11.91 6.34 -15.36
C CYS A 52 12.68 6.33 -14.04
N GLN A 53 13.84 5.65 -13.98
CA GLN A 53 14.68 5.47 -12.79
C GLN A 53 14.00 4.73 -11.62
N VAL A 54 12.88 4.03 -11.86
CA VAL A 54 12.13 3.32 -10.82
C VAL A 54 12.26 1.81 -10.91
N SER A 55 12.16 1.24 -12.11
CA SER A 55 12.28 -0.21 -12.29
C SER A 55 13.75 -0.64 -12.30
N PHE A 56 14.04 -1.80 -11.70
CA PHE A 56 15.37 -2.37 -11.56
C PHE A 56 15.50 -3.63 -12.40
N TYR A 57 16.65 -3.83 -13.03
CA TYR A 57 16.92 -4.99 -13.87
C TYR A 57 18.31 -5.55 -13.58
N CYS A 58 18.41 -6.88 -13.50
CA CYS A 58 19.70 -7.55 -13.33
C CYS A 58 20.55 -7.52 -14.63
N SER A 59 19.90 -7.30 -15.78
CA SER A 59 20.52 -7.31 -17.10
C SER A 59 19.68 -6.52 -18.14
N LYS A 60 20.27 -6.25 -19.31
CA LYS A 60 19.56 -5.57 -20.43
C LYS A 60 18.48 -6.47 -21.02
N GLU A 61 18.72 -7.78 -21.03
CA GLU A 61 17.80 -8.80 -21.53
C GLU A 61 16.53 -8.84 -20.68
N CYS A 62 16.66 -8.75 -19.35
CA CYS A 62 15.52 -8.62 -18.46
C CYS A 62 14.72 -7.34 -18.70
N GLN A 63 15.39 -6.21 -18.97
CA GLN A 63 14.71 -4.97 -19.32
C GLN A 63 13.96 -5.10 -20.65
N THR A 64 14.58 -5.68 -21.68
CA THR A 64 13.93 -5.89 -22.99
C THR A 64 12.72 -6.81 -22.89
N ARG A 65 12.82 -7.87 -22.08
CA ARG A 65 11.71 -8.80 -21.84
C ARG A 65 10.53 -8.14 -21.13
N ASP A 66 10.80 -7.27 -20.16
CA ASP A 66 9.77 -6.50 -19.45
C ASP A 66 9.24 -5.33 -20.29
N TRP A 67 9.96 -4.88 -21.32
CA TRP A 67 9.64 -3.68 -22.08
C TRP A 67 8.21 -3.61 -22.65
N PRO A 68 7.61 -4.69 -23.22
CA PRO A 68 6.24 -4.63 -23.72
C PRO A 68 5.22 -4.19 -22.67
N VAL A 69 5.42 -4.58 -21.41
CA VAL A 69 4.57 -4.20 -20.26
C VAL A 69 5.05 -2.88 -19.66
N HIS A 70 6.35 -2.77 -19.40
CA HIS A 70 6.95 -1.60 -18.77
C HIS A 70 6.73 -0.32 -19.57
N LYS A 71 6.76 -0.35 -20.91
CA LYS A 71 6.62 0.83 -21.76
C LYS A 71 5.30 1.58 -21.53
N GLU A 72 4.21 0.87 -21.22
CA GLU A 72 2.89 1.45 -20.94
C GLU A 72 2.94 2.34 -19.68
N ILE A 73 3.81 1.99 -18.74
CA ILE A 73 4.02 2.76 -17.51
C ILE A 73 5.30 3.61 -17.56
N CYS A 74 6.14 3.51 -18.60
CA CYS A 74 7.46 4.13 -18.69
C CYS A 74 7.43 5.50 -19.39
N GLY A 75 7.26 6.58 -18.61
CA GLY A 75 7.37 7.94 -19.14
C GLY A 75 7.15 9.05 -18.12
N ASP A 76 7.38 10.28 -18.60
CA ASP A 76 7.27 11.57 -17.88
C ASP A 76 5.94 12.31 -18.17
N GLY A 77 5.02 11.72 -18.94
CA GLY A 77 3.82 12.43 -19.41
C GLY A 77 2.88 12.86 -18.28
N GLY A 78 2.47 14.14 -18.28
CA GLY A 78 1.33 14.86 -17.63
C GLY A 78 0.92 14.58 -16.18
N ILE A 79 1.05 13.34 -15.75
CA ILE A 79 0.86 12.82 -14.41
C ILE A 79 1.96 13.34 -13.47
N PRO A 80 1.66 13.62 -12.18
CA PRO A 80 2.66 13.96 -11.18
C PRO A 80 3.77 12.89 -11.09
N LYS A 81 4.93 13.18 -11.70
CA LYS A 81 6.11 12.28 -11.78
C LYS A 81 6.47 11.66 -10.45
N ARG A 82 6.36 12.45 -9.37
CA ARG A 82 6.58 12.02 -7.99
C ARG A 82 5.67 10.87 -7.56
N MET A 83 4.35 11.02 -7.70
CA MET A 83 3.39 10.00 -7.26
C MET A 83 3.49 8.74 -8.11
N ARG A 84 3.75 8.87 -9.42
CA ARG A 84 4.02 7.73 -10.30
C ARG A 84 5.22 6.91 -9.82
N LYS A 85 6.29 7.57 -9.39
CA LYS A 85 7.48 6.88 -8.86
C LYS A 85 7.17 6.11 -7.58
N LEU A 86 6.42 6.72 -6.67
CA LEU A 86 6.02 6.09 -5.41
C LEU A 86 5.06 4.89 -5.64
N ALA A 87 4.07 5.04 -6.52
CA ALA A 87 3.15 3.98 -6.89
C ALA A 87 3.88 2.75 -7.47
N LYS A 88 4.82 2.99 -8.39
CA LYS A 88 5.67 1.93 -8.92
C LYS A 88 6.58 1.29 -7.87
N ALA A 89 7.13 2.09 -6.96
CA ALA A 89 7.97 1.59 -5.87
C ALA A 89 7.18 0.66 -4.94
N LEU A 90 5.93 1.01 -4.59
CA LEU A 90 5.02 0.16 -3.84
C LEU A 90 4.80 -1.19 -4.54
N MET A 91 4.46 -1.16 -5.82
CA MET A 91 4.19 -2.38 -6.61
C MET A 91 5.45 -3.19 -6.94
N SER A 92 6.65 -2.63 -6.70
CA SER A 92 7.91 -3.35 -6.86
C SER A 92 8.34 -4.07 -5.56
N CYS A 93 7.60 -3.90 -4.46
CA CYS A 93 7.88 -4.57 -3.20
C CYS A 93 7.04 -5.87 -3.08
N PRO A 94 7.67 -7.06 -3.08
CA PRO A 94 6.93 -8.32 -3.02
C PRO A 94 6.01 -8.45 -1.80
N HIS A 95 6.40 -7.90 -0.65
CA HIS A 95 5.61 -7.96 0.58
C HIS A 95 4.34 -7.12 0.49
N ILE A 96 4.46 -5.93 -0.08
CA ILE A 96 3.31 -5.05 -0.33
C ILE A 96 2.39 -5.71 -1.36
N VAL A 97 2.95 -6.32 -2.41
CA VAL A 97 2.18 -7.07 -3.41
C VAL A 97 1.44 -8.25 -2.78
N LEU A 98 2.07 -9.04 -1.92
CA LEU A 98 1.44 -10.15 -1.20
C LEU A 98 0.29 -9.67 -0.31
N GLN A 99 0.48 -8.58 0.43
CA GLN A 99 -0.59 -8.02 1.26
C GLN A 99 -1.72 -7.41 0.40
N LEU A 100 -1.41 -6.80 -0.75
CA LEU A 100 -2.43 -6.37 -1.71
C LEU A 100 -3.20 -7.56 -2.31
N GLN A 101 -2.55 -8.69 -2.57
CA GLN A 101 -3.26 -9.91 -2.97
C GLN A 101 -4.24 -10.37 -1.89
N SER A 102 -3.83 -10.35 -0.61
CA SER A 102 -4.73 -10.63 0.51
C SER A 102 -5.91 -9.65 0.57
N VAL A 103 -5.65 -8.35 0.40
CA VAL A 103 -6.70 -7.34 0.34
C VAL A 103 -7.68 -7.63 -0.79
N PHE A 104 -7.21 -8.00 -1.97
CA PHE A 104 -8.09 -8.40 -3.07
C PHE A 104 -8.89 -9.66 -2.72
N ILE A 105 -8.26 -10.70 -2.18
CA ILE A 105 -8.96 -11.94 -1.80
C ILE A 105 -10.10 -11.64 -0.82
N LEU A 106 -9.85 -10.81 0.19
CA LEU A 106 -10.85 -10.44 1.20
C LEU A 106 -11.92 -9.50 0.64
N ALA A 107 -11.53 -8.43 -0.05
CA ALA A 107 -12.46 -7.39 -0.53
C ALA A 107 -13.36 -7.88 -1.67
N PHE A 108 -12.89 -8.84 -2.48
CA PHE A 108 -13.65 -9.45 -3.56
C PHE A 108 -14.25 -10.81 -3.17
N ASP A 109 -14.13 -11.23 -1.91
CA ASP A 109 -14.63 -12.51 -1.41
C ASP A 109 -14.19 -13.71 -2.27
N LEU A 110 -12.93 -13.72 -2.69
CA LEU A 110 -12.40 -14.72 -3.64
C LEU A 110 -12.24 -16.12 -3.05
N LEU A 111 -12.37 -16.25 -1.72
CA LEU A 111 -12.42 -17.54 -1.04
C LEU A 111 -13.74 -18.26 -1.36
N GLN A 112 -14.85 -17.55 -1.24
CA GLN A 112 -16.19 -18.10 -1.49
C GLN A 112 -16.60 -17.99 -2.95
N ARG A 113 -16.09 -16.99 -3.67
CA ARG A 113 -16.42 -16.71 -5.07
C ARG A 113 -15.14 -16.67 -5.91
N PRO A 114 -14.58 -17.82 -6.30
CA PRO A 114 -13.44 -17.87 -7.19
C PRO A 114 -13.76 -17.19 -8.52
N ARG A 115 -12.90 -16.26 -8.93
CA ARG A 115 -13.05 -15.50 -10.17
C ARG A 115 -11.72 -15.44 -10.91
N CYS A 116 -11.62 -16.13 -12.05
CA CYS A 116 -10.42 -16.15 -12.90
C CYS A 116 -10.66 -15.49 -14.27
N ASP A 117 -11.90 -15.50 -14.75
CA ASP A 117 -12.27 -15.09 -16.11
C ASP A 117 -12.98 -13.73 -16.18
N GLU A 118 -13.10 -13.05 -15.05
CA GLU A 118 -13.65 -11.69 -15.00
C GLU A 118 -12.65 -10.71 -14.38
N PRO A 119 -12.70 -9.43 -14.79
CA PRO A 119 -11.77 -8.45 -14.29
C PRO A 119 -12.11 -7.97 -12.88
N LEU A 120 -11.15 -8.04 -11.96
CA LEU A 120 -11.26 -7.47 -10.63
C LEU A 120 -10.58 -6.10 -10.61
N TRP A 121 -11.32 -5.02 -10.35
CA TRP A 121 -10.76 -3.66 -10.37
C TRP A 121 -10.77 -3.05 -9.00
N ALA A 122 -9.67 -2.43 -8.55
CA ALA A 122 -9.69 -1.68 -7.31
C ALA A 122 -9.00 -0.34 -7.44
N ARG A 123 -9.62 0.69 -6.88
CA ARG A 123 -8.99 2.00 -6.66
C ARG A 123 -8.24 1.96 -5.32
N VAL A 124 -6.99 2.38 -5.35
CA VAL A 124 -6.12 2.47 -4.16
C VAL A 124 -5.66 3.91 -4.03
N ASP A 125 -6.22 4.63 -3.08
CA ASP A 125 -5.82 6.01 -2.81
C ASP A 125 -4.51 6.01 -2.01
N ILE A 126 -3.50 6.66 -2.57
CA ILE A 126 -2.18 6.86 -1.96
C ILE A 126 -1.94 8.35 -1.69
N ALA A 127 -1.25 8.64 -0.58
CA ALA A 127 -0.82 9.98 -0.22
C ALA A 127 0.58 9.96 0.37
N VAL A 128 1.20 11.14 0.50
CA VAL A 128 2.47 11.28 1.21
C VAL A 128 2.20 11.81 2.60
N GLU A 129 2.65 11.06 3.59
CA GLU A 129 2.55 11.41 5.01
C GLU A 129 3.93 11.66 5.60
N PRO A 130 4.06 12.37 6.74
CA PRO A 130 5.34 12.59 7.41
C PRO A 130 5.93 11.26 7.86
N SER A 131 7.22 11.07 7.64
CA SER A 131 7.90 9.84 8.03
C SER A 131 8.20 9.74 9.52
N SER A 132 8.09 10.85 10.25
CA SER A 132 8.27 10.97 11.69
C SER A 132 6.95 11.30 12.37
N MET A 133 6.65 10.62 13.48
CA MET A 133 5.48 10.94 14.30
C MET A 133 5.56 12.35 14.88
N ASN A 134 6.77 12.83 15.20
CA ASN A 134 6.97 14.19 15.68
C ASN A 134 6.62 15.23 14.61
N ASP A 135 6.95 14.97 13.35
CA ASP A 135 6.58 15.86 12.24
C ASP A 135 5.07 15.87 12.01
N LEU A 136 4.42 14.70 12.09
CA LEU A 136 2.97 14.61 12.02
C LEU A 136 2.32 15.43 13.14
N MET A 137 2.74 15.24 14.39
CA MET A 137 2.22 15.99 15.53
C MET A 137 2.49 17.49 15.38
N ASN A 138 3.67 17.88 14.89
CA ASN A 138 4.00 19.29 14.67
C ASN A 138 3.11 19.91 13.57
N ILE A 139 2.89 19.22 12.46
CA ILE A 139 2.03 19.71 11.36
C ILE A 139 0.57 19.82 11.83
N PHE A 140 0.09 18.85 12.61
CA PHE A 140 -1.28 18.81 13.09
C PHE A 140 -1.53 19.84 14.21
N LEU A 141 -0.56 20.00 15.13
CA LEU A 141 -0.73 20.83 16.32
C LEU A 141 -0.25 22.28 16.15
N ARG A 142 0.73 22.57 15.29
CA ARG A 142 1.29 23.92 15.17
C ARG A 142 0.64 24.67 14.00
N LYS A 143 0.32 25.94 14.20
CA LYS A 143 -0.14 26.84 13.12
C LYS A 143 1.01 27.22 12.18
N GLU A 144 2.23 27.27 12.69
CA GLU A 144 3.41 27.65 11.91
C GLU A 144 3.84 26.53 10.94
N PRO A 145 4.28 26.87 9.72
CA PRO A 145 4.88 25.90 8.81
C PRO A 145 6.15 25.29 9.42
N PRO A 146 6.43 24.00 9.14
CA PRO A 146 7.69 23.39 9.53
C PRO A 146 8.86 24.25 9.02
N LYS A 147 9.80 24.59 9.90
CA LYS A 147 11.00 25.39 9.55
C LYS A 147 11.95 24.59 8.64
N ASP A 148 11.98 23.28 8.83
CA ASP A 148 12.83 22.35 8.09
C ASP A 148 12.10 21.57 7.00
N ARG A 149 12.87 20.99 6.08
CA ARG A 149 12.34 20.09 5.05
C ARG A 149 11.81 18.81 5.71
N VAL A 150 10.49 18.65 5.74
CA VAL A 150 9.85 17.42 6.21
C VAL A 150 10.03 16.30 5.18
N GLN A 151 10.60 15.19 5.65
CA GLN A 151 10.62 13.95 4.89
C GLN A 151 9.27 13.26 5.02
N GLY A 152 8.70 12.86 3.89
CA GLY A 152 7.49 12.08 3.83
C GLY A 152 7.72 10.69 3.25
N MET A 153 6.72 9.84 3.42
CA MET A 153 6.65 8.49 2.87
C MET A 153 5.26 8.25 2.28
N VAL A 154 5.21 7.48 1.19
CA VAL A 154 3.92 7.08 0.62
C VAL A 154 3.16 6.18 1.60
N GLN A 155 1.85 6.34 1.67
CA GLN A 155 0.96 5.51 2.46
C GLN A 155 -0.28 5.18 1.62
N ILE A 156 -0.88 4.01 1.87
CA ILE A 156 -2.18 3.65 1.33
C ILE A 156 -3.24 4.15 2.30
N ASN A 157 -4.08 5.06 1.83
CA ASN A 157 -5.12 5.65 2.65
C ASN A 157 -6.41 4.83 2.60
N ARG A 158 -6.79 4.42 1.39
CA ARG A 158 -8.07 3.77 1.13
C ARG A 158 -7.95 2.74 0.01
N PHE A 159 -8.67 1.65 0.15
CA PHE A 159 -8.89 0.64 -0.87
C PHE A 159 -10.39 0.62 -1.19
N ILE A 160 -10.74 0.67 -2.47
CA ILE A 160 -12.13 0.66 -2.93
C ILE A 160 -12.24 -0.45 -3.98
N PRO A 161 -12.92 -1.56 -3.69
CA PRO A 161 -13.23 -2.54 -4.72
C PRO A 161 -14.20 -1.90 -5.72
N GLY A 162 -13.84 -1.94 -7.00
CA GLY A 162 -14.68 -1.52 -8.10
C GLY A 162 -15.83 -2.51 -8.31
N THR A 163 -16.93 -1.97 -8.81
CA THR A 163 -18.11 -2.72 -9.21
C THR A 163 -18.06 -3.05 -10.70
N ALA A 164 -18.90 -3.98 -11.16
CA ALA A 164 -19.03 -4.27 -12.59
C ALA A 164 -19.39 -3.03 -13.43
N ALA A 165 -20.09 -2.04 -12.84
CA ALA A 165 -20.45 -0.78 -13.49
C ALA A 165 -19.23 0.15 -13.69
N ASP A 166 -18.21 0.05 -12.83
CA ASP A 166 -16.96 0.82 -12.94
C ASP A 166 -16.05 0.30 -14.08
N VAL A 167 -16.35 -0.91 -14.58
CA VAL A 167 -15.62 -1.62 -15.65
C VAL A 167 -16.37 -1.52 -16.98
N THR A 168 -16.83 -0.32 -17.32
CA THR A 168 -17.57 -0.08 -18.57
C THR A 168 -16.71 0.54 -19.66
N SER A 169 -15.53 1.08 -19.32
CA SER A 169 -14.62 1.64 -20.32
C SER A 169 -14.05 0.53 -21.24
N PRO A 170 -14.26 0.61 -22.57
CA PRO A 170 -13.70 -0.35 -23.51
C PRO A 170 -12.17 -0.46 -23.43
N GLU A 171 -11.48 0.65 -23.12
CA GLU A 171 -10.02 0.69 -22.99
C GLU A 171 -9.54 -0.11 -21.79
N ARG A 172 -10.22 0.01 -20.65
CA ARG A 172 -9.92 -0.75 -19.43
C ARG A 172 -10.11 -2.24 -19.64
N ILE A 173 -11.23 -2.64 -20.25
CA ILE A 173 -11.51 -4.03 -20.59
C ILE A 173 -10.45 -4.57 -21.55
N ALA A 174 -10.07 -3.80 -22.58
CA ALA A 174 -9.02 -4.19 -23.51
C ALA A 174 -7.66 -4.35 -22.83
N ALA A 175 -7.30 -3.45 -21.91
CA ALA A 175 -6.07 -3.55 -21.13
C ALA A 175 -6.05 -4.81 -20.25
N TRP A 176 -7.14 -5.08 -19.54
CA TRP A 176 -7.26 -6.31 -18.76
C TRP A 176 -7.17 -7.57 -19.63
N ARG A 177 -7.87 -7.61 -20.78
CA ARG A 177 -7.81 -8.76 -21.71
C ARG A 177 -6.39 -9.04 -22.20
N ARG A 178 -5.61 -8.00 -22.50
CA ARG A 178 -4.20 -8.16 -22.88
C ARG A 178 -3.38 -8.80 -21.76
N GLN A 179 -3.56 -8.32 -20.53
CA GLN A 179 -2.86 -8.87 -19.36
C GLN A 179 -3.32 -10.31 -19.06
N ARG A 180 -4.62 -10.59 -19.16
CA ARG A 180 -5.19 -11.93 -18.98
C ARG A 180 -4.61 -12.93 -19.98
N ALA A 181 -4.56 -12.57 -21.26
CA ALA A 181 -3.97 -13.41 -22.30
C ALA A 181 -2.49 -13.72 -22.04
N GLN A 182 -1.73 -12.74 -21.53
CA GLN A 182 -0.34 -12.97 -21.12
C GLN A 182 -0.25 -13.97 -19.97
N VAL A 183 -0.99 -13.75 -18.88
CA VAL A 183 -0.98 -14.64 -17.70
C VAL A 183 -1.46 -16.06 -18.06
N ASP A 184 -2.40 -16.20 -19.01
CA ASP A 184 -2.83 -17.49 -19.55
C ASP A 184 -1.73 -18.19 -20.34
N SER A 185 -0.99 -17.44 -21.16
CA SER A 185 0.14 -17.99 -21.93
C SER A 185 1.30 -18.46 -21.05
N GLU A 186 1.42 -17.88 -19.85
CA GLU A 186 2.38 -18.28 -18.82
C GLU A 186 1.90 -19.49 -17.98
N GLY A 187 0.71 -20.01 -18.26
CA GLY A 187 0.16 -21.22 -17.63
C GLY A 187 -0.68 -20.98 -16.37
N TYR A 188 -1.04 -19.73 -16.06
CA TYR A 188 -1.74 -19.35 -14.82
C TYR A 188 -3.23 -19.03 -15.05
N LYS A 189 -3.92 -19.83 -15.87
CA LYS A 189 -5.35 -19.64 -16.19
C LYS A 189 -6.27 -19.66 -14.97
N ALA A 190 -5.95 -20.49 -13.97
CA ALA A 190 -6.75 -20.61 -12.75
C ALA A 190 -6.55 -19.45 -11.76
N ASP A 191 -5.52 -18.62 -11.95
CA ASP A 191 -5.25 -17.50 -11.06
C ASP A 191 -6.17 -16.32 -11.38
N ALA A 192 -6.65 -15.65 -10.32
CA ALA A 192 -7.42 -14.41 -10.49
C ALA A 192 -6.49 -13.27 -10.93
N LEU A 193 -7.02 -12.33 -11.71
CA LEU A 193 -6.26 -11.17 -12.20
C LEU A 193 -6.97 -9.88 -11.83
N GLY A 194 -6.37 -9.14 -10.90
CA GLY A 194 -6.77 -7.81 -10.50
C GLY A 194 -6.10 -6.70 -11.29
N MET A 195 -6.75 -5.54 -11.32
CA MET A 195 -6.22 -4.27 -11.83
C MET A 195 -6.25 -3.26 -10.69
N VAL A 196 -5.06 -2.83 -10.27
CA VAL A 196 -4.86 -1.89 -9.18
C VAL A 196 -4.67 -0.49 -9.75
N GLU A 197 -5.68 0.36 -9.62
CA GLU A 197 -5.61 1.76 -9.99
C GLU A 197 -5.13 2.59 -8.79
N MET A 198 -3.85 2.95 -8.79
CA MET A 198 -3.30 3.82 -7.76
C MET A 198 -3.61 5.27 -8.07
N CYS A 199 -4.33 5.91 -7.14
CA CYS A 199 -4.81 7.28 -7.29
C CYS A 199 -4.25 8.18 -6.20
N GLN A 200 -3.99 9.44 -6.54
CA GLN A 200 -3.89 10.48 -5.53
C GLN A 200 -5.32 10.98 -5.33
N THR A 201 -5.84 10.91 -4.12
CA THR A 201 -7.27 11.03 -3.79
C THR A 201 -8.03 12.09 -4.61
N ASP A 202 -7.55 13.34 -4.63
CA ASP A 202 -8.22 14.49 -5.27
C ASP A 202 -7.67 14.80 -6.67
N SER A 203 -7.00 13.85 -7.31
CA SER A 203 -6.38 14.04 -8.62
C SER A 203 -6.87 12.99 -9.61
N GLU A 204 -6.97 13.37 -10.88
CA GLU A 204 -7.10 12.44 -12.01
C GLU A 204 -5.84 11.59 -12.24
N PHE A 205 -4.81 11.74 -11.39
CA PHE A 205 -3.64 10.87 -11.39
C PHE A 205 -4.06 9.44 -11.11
N VAL A 206 -3.97 8.59 -12.14
CA VAL A 206 -4.17 7.14 -12.03
C VAL A 206 -3.00 6.41 -12.67
N VAL A 207 -2.42 5.46 -11.95
CA VAL A 207 -1.49 4.46 -12.51
C VAL A 207 -2.07 3.08 -12.26
N ALA A 208 -2.37 2.37 -13.34
CA ALA A 208 -2.91 1.01 -13.26
C ALA A 208 -1.78 -0.03 -13.28
N PHE A 209 -1.91 -1.06 -12.44
CA PHE A 209 -1.00 -2.21 -12.39
C PHE A 209 -1.80 -3.51 -12.43
N PRO A 210 -1.39 -4.51 -13.24
CA PRO A 210 -1.93 -5.86 -13.11
C PRO A 210 -1.45 -6.49 -11.80
N LEU A 211 -2.35 -7.23 -11.13
CA LEU A 211 -2.07 -7.98 -9.92
C LEU A 211 -2.57 -9.41 -10.09
N ARG A 212 -1.67 -10.33 -10.41
CA ARG A 212 -1.96 -11.77 -10.39
C ARG A 212 -2.17 -12.20 -8.94
N ILE A 213 -3.22 -12.98 -8.69
CA ILE A 213 -3.56 -13.52 -7.38
C ILE A 213 -3.47 -15.05 -7.47
N PRO A 214 -2.35 -15.64 -7.01
CA PRO A 214 -2.13 -17.07 -7.09
C PRO A 214 -3.17 -17.86 -6.32
N SER A 215 -3.57 -19.03 -6.83
CA SER A 215 -4.47 -19.93 -6.11
C SER A 215 -3.95 -20.34 -4.72
N ARG A 216 -2.62 -20.53 -4.58
CA ARG A 216 -1.96 -20.76 -3.29
C ARG A 216 -2.16 -19.61 -2.30
N MET A 217 -2.25 -18.38 -2.78
CA MET A 217 -2.48 -17.22 -1.90
C MET A 217 -3.86 -17.28 -1.24
N LYS A 218 -4.87 -17.84 -1.92
CA LYS A 218 -6.20 -18.06 -1.34
C LYS A 218 -6.14 -19.00 -0.13
N GLN A 219 -5.41 -20.11 -0.25
CA GLN A 219 -5.20 -21.06 0.85
C GLN A 219 -4.52 -20.41 2.06
N ILE A 220 -3.55 -19.53 1.79
CA ILE A 220 -2.84 -18.78 2.84
C ILE A 220 -3.80 -17.83 3.56
N VAL A 221 -4.59 -17.05 2.80
CA VAL A 221 -5.56 -16.11 3.38
C VAL A 221 -6.66 -16.84 4.15
N GLU A 222 -7.14 -17.97 3.66
CA GLU A 222 -8.11 -18.83 4.34
C GLU A 222 -7.59 -19.26 5.71
N ALA A 223 -6.37 -19.81 5.77
CA ALA A 223 -5.75 -20.21 7.04
C ALA A 223 -5.59 -19.03 8.02
N TRP A 224 -5.22 -17.83 7.53
CA TRP A 224 -5.03 -16.65 8.37
C TRP A 224 -6.32 -15.96 8.78
N ARG A 225 -7.38 -16.10 7.99
CA ARG A 225 -8.71 -15.60 8.34
C ARG A 225 -9.20 -16.21 9.65
N ASP A 226 -8.92 -17.51 9.83
CA ASP A 226 -9.34 -18.26 11.01
C ASP A 226 -8.40 -18.04 12.21
N SER A 227 -7.09 -17.87 11.97
CA SER A 227 -6.10 -17.72 13.04
C SER A 227 -5.84 -16.28 13.50
N GLY A 228 -6.26 -15.28 12.71
CA GLY A 228 -5.79 -13.90 12.85
C GLY A 228 -4.31 -13.74 12.45
N CYS A 229 -3.79 -12.53 12.64
CA CYS A 229 -2.40 -12.14 12.33
C CYS A 229 -1.78 -11.40 13.52
N THR A 230 -0.52 -11.72 13.83
CA THR A 230 0.24 -11.02 14.86
C THR A 230 0.85 -9.74 14.31
N ILE A 231 0.54 -8.61 14.93
CA ILE A 231 1.19 -7.33 14.70
C ILE A 231 2.07 -6.95 15.90
N THR A 232 3.12 -6.20 15.65
CA THR A 232 3.94 -5.61 16.71
C THR A 232 3.60 -4.13 16.82
N LEU A 233 3.26 -3.68 18.01
CA LEU A 233 3.00 -2.28 18.34
C LEU A 233 4.31 -1.50 18.43
N ASP A 234 4.23 -0.18 18.41
CA ASP A 234 5.41 0.69 18.55
C ASP A 234 6.15 0.48 19.89
N SER A 235 5.45 -0.02 20.91
CA SER A 235 6.02 -0.43 22.20
C SER A 235 6.90 -1.69 22.12
N GLY A 236 6.87 -2.41 20.99
CA GLY A 236 7.48 -3.73 20.83
C GLY A 236 6.59 -4.89 21.28
N GLU A 237 5.41 -4.61 21.84
CA GLU A 237 4.43 -5.62 22.24
C GLU A 237 3.80 -6.29 21.01
N GLU A 238 3.62 -7.61 21.05
CA GLU A 238 2.91 -8.33 20.01
C GLU A 238 1.44 -8.53 20.38
N THR A 239 0.54 -8.27 19.43
CA THR A 239 -0.90 -8.47 19.61
C THR A 239 -1.49 -9.17 18.39
N SER A 240 -2.49 -10.01 18.61
CA SER A 240 -3.22 -10.68 17.53
C SER A 240 -4.38 -9.80 17.06
N VAL A 241 -4.49 -9.61 15.76
CA VAL A 241 -5.58 -8.87 15.12
C VAL A 241 -6.27 -9.72 14.06
N PRO A 242 -7.59 -9.52 13.84
CA PRO A 242 -8.30 -10.23 12.79
C PRO A 242 -7.68 -9.99 11.40
N TYR A 243 -7.69 -11.01 10.53
CA TYR A 243 -7.17 -10.85 9.18
C TYR A 243 -8.21 -10.22 8.24
N THR A 244 -8.34 -8.90 8.32
CA THR A 244 -9.28 -8.08 7.53
C THR A 244 -8.56 -7.21 6.50
N VAL A 245 -9.34 -6.60 5.59
CA VAL A 245 -8.83 -5.62 4.62
C VAL A 245 -8.09 -4.50 5.34
N GLU A 246 -8.68 -3.94 6.39
CA GLU A 246 -8.14 -2.81 7.16
C GLU A 246 -6.80 -3.15 7.80
N ASN A 247 -6.69 -4.34 8.40
CA ASN A 247 -5.45 -4.78 9.06
C ASN A 247 -4.35 -5.16 8.04
N CYS A 248 -4.72 -5.66 6.86
CA CYS A 248 -3.77 -5.85 5.76
C CYS A 248 -3.21 -4.50 5.25
N LEU A 249 -4.08 -3.50 5.05
CA LEU A 249 -3.68 -2.15 4.66
C LEU A 249 -2.78 -1.50 5.72
N GLN A 250 -3.13 -1.66 7.00
CA GLN A 250 -2.28 -1.19 8.08
C GLN A 250 -0.92 -1.89 8.07
N THR A 251 -0.86 -3.20 7.84
CA THR A 251 0.39 -3.95 7.74
C THR A 251 1.29 -3.40 6.64
N ILE A 252 0.72 -3.09 5.47
CA ILE A 252 1.46 -2.42 4.38
C ILE A 252 2.01 -1.08 4.86
N ASN A 253 1.17 -0.25 5.47
CA ASN A 253 1.57 1.07 5.94
C ASN A 253 2.70 1.01 6.97
N MET A 254 2.63 0.08 7.93
CA MET A 254 3.69 -0.17 8.91
C MET A 254 5.01 -0.60 8.25
N GLN A 255 4.96 -1.50 7.26
CA GLN A 255 6.18 -1.89 6.52
C GLN A 255 6.84 -0.70 5.83
N ILE A 256 6.06 0.25 5.30
CA ILE A 256 6.60 1.47 4.70
C ILE A 256 7.23 2.38 5.78
N ARG A 257 6.62 2.48 6.97
CA ARG A 257 7.18 3.24 8.10
C ARG A 257 8.50 2.67 8.57
N ASP A 258 8.58 1.35 8.64
CA ASP A 258 9.78 0.62 9.08
C ASP A 258 10.93 0.71 8.07
N GLU A 259 10.63 1.00 6.79
CA GLU A 259 11.67 1.16 5.78
C GLU A 259 12.35 2.54 5.82
N THR A 260 13.05 2.78 6.93
CA THR A 260 13.76 4.03 7.26
C THR A 260 14.98 4.29 6.38
N ARG A 261 15.58 3.25 5.79
CA ARG A 261 16.77 3.36 4.92
C ARG A 261 16.43 3.79 3.50
N ASN A 262 15.13 3.84 3.16
CA ASN A 262 14.62 4.25 1.85
C ASN A 262 15.21 3.45 0.67
N GLN A 263 15.55 2.17 0.86
CA GLN A 263 16.10 1.30 -0.20
C GLN A 263 15.05 1.06 -1.28
N LEU A 264 13.77 0.96 -0.89
CA LEU A 264 12.63 0.81 -1.80
C LEU A 264 12.17 2.14 -2.44
N LEU A 265 12.81 3.28 -2.14
CA LEU A 265 12.45 4.60 -2.68
C LEU A 265 10.99 5.03 -2.38
N LEU A 266 10.47 4.60 -1.22
CA LEU A 266 9.13 4.91 -0.73
C LEU A 266 9.02 6.27 -0.02
N ARG A 267 10.15 6.96 0.15
CA ARG A 267 10.25 8.26 0.80
C ARG A 267 10.56 9.38 -0.18
N THR A 268 10.01 10.56 0.09
CA THR A 268 10.15 11.76 -0.73
C THR A 268 10.11 12.99 0.17
N LYS A 269 10.58 14.14 -0.30
CA LYS A 269 10.25 15.42 0.34
C LYS A 269 8.72 15.62 0.34
N MET A 270 8.14 16.12 1.43
CA MET A 270 6.75 16.60 1.45
C MET A 270 6.60 17.93 0.72
N LEU A 271 5.51 18.06 -0.03
CA LEU A 271 5.10 19.30 -0.69
C LEU A 271 4.16 20.09 0.22
N PRO A 272 4.03 21.42 0.02
CA PRO A 272 3.06 22.23 0.77
C PRO A 272 1.63 21.66 0.70
N SER A 273 1.23 21.11 -0.45
CA SER A 273 -0.06 20.45 -0.65
C SER A 273 -0.26 19.22 0.26
N ASP A 274 0.79 18.42 0.47
CA ASP A 274 0.70 17.24 1.34
C ASP A 274 0.53 17.67 2.81
N ILE A 275 1.25 18.71 3.21
CA ILE A 275 1.17 19.30 4.55
C ILE A 275 -0.23 19.90 4.78
N GLN A 276 -0.79 20.53 3.75
CA GLN A 276 -2.11 21.15 3.84
C GLN A 276 -3.21 20.11 4.08
N ILE A 277 -3.18 18.95 3.40
CA ILE A 277 -4.15 17.86 3.63
C ILE A 277 -4.19 17.44 5.12
N ILE A 278 -3.03 17.33 5.75
CA ILE A 278 -2.91 16.94 7.16
C ILE A 278 -3.46 18.03 8.08
N ARG A 279 -3.23 19.31 7.74
CA ARG A 279 -3.79 20.44 8.48
C ARG A 279 -5.29 20.54 8.35
N ASP A 280 -5.80 20.33 7.15
CA ASP A 280 -7.23 20.32 6.87
C ASP A 280 -7.91 19.20 7.64
N ALA A 281 -7.26 18.04 7.81
CA ALA A 281 -7.79 16.95 8.65
C ALA A 281 -7.89 17.28 10.15
N ALA A 282 -7.27 18.38 10.59
CA ALA A 282 -7.43 18.93 11.95
C ALA A 282 -8.59 19.93 12.07
N THR A 283 -9.28 20.25 10.97
CA THR A 283 -10.43 21.17 10.94
C THR A 283 -11.76 20.42 11.04
N ASP A 284 -12.88 21.15 11.09
CA ASP A 284 -14.22 20.57 11.17
C ASP A 284 -14.48 19.57 10.02
N PRO A 285 -14.86 18.31 10.30
CA PRO A 285 -15.11 17.29 9.28
C PRO A 285 -16.10 17.71 8.19
N GLN A 286 -17.05 18.60 8.49
CA GLN A 286 -18.02 19.10 7.50
C GLN A 286 -17.40 20.05 6.47
N THR A 287 -16.22 20.60 6.77
CA THR A 287 -15.49 21.55 5.91
C THR A 287 -14.24 20.94 5.27
N GLN A 288 -13.94 19.68 5.59
CA GLN A 288 -12.76 18.98 5.11
C GLN A 288 -12.85 18.67 3.62
N THR A 289 -11.71 18.77 2.94
CA THR A 289 -11.53 18.16 1.62
C THR A 289 -11.67 16.64 1.71
N ILE A 290 -11.97 15.97 0.59
CA ILE A 290 -12.10 14.50 0.55
C ILE A 290 -10.78 13.84 1.00
N SER A 291 -9.62 14.35 0.57
CA SER A 291 -8.31 13.89 1.07
C SER A 291 -8.17 14.01 2.58
N ALA A 292 -8.57 15.14 3.17
CA ALA A 292 -8.49 15.37 4.60
C ALA A 292 -9.41 14.40 5.37
N LEU A 293 -10.64 14.20 4.90
CA LEU A 293 -11.59 13.26 5.53
C LEU A 293 -11.09 11.82 5.48
N ILE A 294 -10.51 11.39 4.35
CA ILE A 294 -9.93 10.06 4.22
C ILE A 294 -8.73 9.90 5.15
N PHE A 295 -7.86 10.90 5.23
CA PHE A 295 -6.74 10.88 6.15
C PHE A 295 -7.21 10.83 7.61
N HIS A 296 -8.22 11.62 7.99
CA HIS A 296 -8.83 11.57 9.31
C HIS A 296 -9.43 10.18 9.63
N THR A 297 -10.11 9.57 8.68
CA THR A 297 -10.66 8.20 8.81
C THR A 297 -9.54 7.17 9.00
N LYS A 298 -8.42 7.33 8.28
CA LYS A 298 -7.23 6.49 8.44
C LYS A 298 -6.62 6.62 9.84
N LEU A 299 -6.52 7.84 10.37
CA LEU A 299 -6.02 8.08 11.73
C LEU A 299 -6.85 7.35 12.80
N ALA A 300 -8.18 7.31 12.61
CA ALA A 300 -9.08 6.59 13.51
C ALA A 300 -8.91 5.06 13.44
N ARG A 301 -8.58 4.55 12.24
CA ARG A 301 -8.51 3.11 11.94
C ARG A 301 -7.20 2.47 12.38
N GLU A 302 -6.06 3.14 12.21
CA GLU A 302 -4.74 2.50 12.31
C GLU A 302 -4.14 2.56 13.73
N PHE A 303 -3.65 1.41 14.22
CA PHE A 303 -3.12 1.29 15.60
C PHE A 303 -1.95 2.22 15.90
N VAL A 304 -1.13 2.56 14.89
CA VAL A 304 0.04 3.46 15.04
C VAL A 304 -0.36 4.86 15.54
N TYR A 305 -1.61 5.28 15.31
CA TYR A 305 -2.11 6.57 15.78
C TYR A 305 -2.95 6.48 17.04
N LYS A 306 -3.22 5.28 17.56
CA LYS A 306 -4.16 5.07 18.68
C LYS A 306 -3.83 5.91 19.90
N SER A 307 -2.54 6.12 20.18
CA SER A 307 -2.06 6.94 21.31
C SER A 307 -2.27 8.44 21.09
N ILE A 308 -2.19 8.92 19.85
CA ILE A 308 -2.30 10.35 19.53
C ILE A 308 -3.72 10.74 19.09
N TYR A 309 -4.51 9.82 18.53
CA TYR A 309 -5.82 10.09 17.96
C TYR A 309 -6.77 10.85 18.90
N PRO A 310 -6.88 10.52 20.21
CA PRO A 310 -7.71 11.30 21.13
C PRO A 310 -7.30 12.78 21.23
N ILE A 311 -5.99 13.06 21.22
CA ILE A 311 -5.43 14.42 21.25
C ILE A 311 -5.80 15.15 19.95
N LEU A 312 -5.74 14.45 18.82
CA LEU A 312 -6.08 15.00 17.51
C LEU A 312 -7.57 15.37 17.42
N VAL A 313 -8.47 14.49 17.89
CA VAL A 313 -9.94 14.70 17.84
C VAL A 313 -10.40 15.81 18.79
N GLN A 314 -9.79 15.97 19.96
CA GLN A 314 -10.13 17.07 20.88
C GLN A 314 -9.95 18.45 20.23
N ARG A 315 -8.91 18.62 19.41
CA ARG A 315 -8.66 19.87 18.69
C ARG A 315 -9.73 20.15 17.63
N VAL A 316 -10.15 19.13 16.88
CA VAL A 316 -11.24 19.25 15.89
C VAL A 316 -12.50 19.79 16.58
N ARG A 317 -12.86 19.23 17.74
CA ARG A 317 -14.01 19.69 18.54
C ARG A 317 -13.85 21.11 19.08
N ALA A 318 -12.65 21.50 19.49
CA ALA A 318 -12.36 22.85 19.98
C ALA A 318 -12.43 23.93 18.87
N VAL A 319 -12.26 23.54 17.60
CA VAL A 319 -12.45 24.44 16.44
C VAL A 319 -13.93 24.60 16.09
N SER A 320 -14.76 23.58 16.32
CA SER A 320 -16.22 23.60 16.02
C SER A 320 -17.09 24.31 17.06
N ILE A 321 -16.55 24.65 18.25
CA ILE A 321 -17.30 25.39 19.27
C ILE A 321 -16.83 26.85 19.25
N PRO A 322 -17.62 27.81 18.71
CA PRO A 322 -17.28 29.21 18.87
C PRO A 322 -17.26 29.54 20.37
N PRO A 323 -16.30 30.35 20.86
CA PRO A 323 -16.26 30.73 22.26
C PRO A 323 -17.61 31.36 22.64
N PRO A 324 -18.18 31.06 23.83
CA PRO A 324 -19.40 31.70 24.26
C PRO A 324 -19.19 33.20 24.23
N ARG A 325 -20.07 33.92 23.52
CA ARG A 325 -20.10 35.39 23.57
C ARG A 325 -20.38 35.76 25.02
N ILE A 326 -19.33 36.13 25.75
CA ILE A 326 -19.48 36.82 27.01
C ILE A 326 -20.03 38.18 26.63
N ASN A 327 -21.35 38.34 26.72
CA ASN A 327 -21.98 39.65 26.75
C ASN A 327 -21.51 40.35 28.03
N GLY A 328 -20.37 41.03 27.92
CA GLY A 328 -19.92 42.00 28.91
C GLY A 328 -20.84 43.21 28.86
N GLY A 329 -22.00 43.09 29.49
CA GLY A 329 -22.80 44.25 29.86
C GLY A 329 -22.20 44.90 31.08
N ARG A 330 -21.64 46.09 30.91
CA ARG A 330 -21.82 47.24 31.79
C ARG A 330 -21.72 48.52 30.97
#